data_AF-A0A3M2C7F5-F1
#
_entry.id   AF-A0A3M2C7F5-F1
#
_cell.length_a   1.000
_cell.length_b   1.000
_cell.length_c   1.000
_cell.angle_alpha   90.00
_cell.angle_beta   90.00
_cell.angle_gamma   90.00
#
_symmetry.space_group_name_H-M   'P 1'
#
loop_
_entity.id
_entity.type
_entity.pdbx_description
1 polymer ?
#
loop_
_entity_poly.entity_id
_entity_poly.type
_entity_poly.pdbx_seq_one_letter_code
_entity_poly.pdbx_strand_id
1 'polypeptide(L)'
;FIFIVQGHTHRQVQKKRQQTLHKLTPEEKGYLVPYIEGQQNSVYVGMEDGVMSGLRAKGITYLAANMGDVLNGFAFNLQPWAREYLESNPHLLDGYSGQPMTPQQKLHSR
;
A
#
# COMPACT_ATOMS: atom_id res chain seq x y z
N PHE A 1 36.92 7.00 -9.44
CA PHE A 1 35.86 6.66 -10.41
C PHE A 1 34.76 5.79 -9.76
N ILE A 2 33.97 6.32 -8.79
CA ILE A 2 32.88 5.56 -8.13
C ILE A 2 31.68 6.49 -7.85
N PHE A 3 31.10 7.08 -8.90
CA PHE A 3 29.87 7.90 -8.76
C PHE A 3 28.76 7.51 -9.77
N ILE A 4 29.10 6.86 -10.89
CA ILE A 4 28.12 6.54 -11.95
C ILE A 4 27.31 5.27 -11.64
N VAL A 5 27.87 4.31 -10.90
CA VAL A 5 27.22 3.01 -10.63
C VAL A 5 26.00 3.14 -9.71
N GLN A 6 25.98 4.10 -8.79
CA GLN A 6 24.87 4.28 -7.84
C GLN A 6 23.59 4.81 -8.52
N GLY A 7 23.69 5.71 -9.49
CA GLY A 7 22.51 6.29 -10.16
C GLY A 7 21.70 5.28 -10.99
N HIS A 8 22.38 4.32 -11.63
CA HIS A 8 21.73 3.31 -12.47
C HIS A 8 20.92 2.30 -11.65
N THR A 9 21.43 1.85 -10.50
CA THR A 9 20.73 0.88 -9.65
C THR A 9 19.48 1.47 -9.03
N HIS A 10 19.54 2.73 -8.54
CA HIS A 10 18.37 3.42 -8.00
C HIS A 10 17.24 3.57 -9.02
N ARG A 11 17.56 3.95 -10.27
CA ARG A 11 16.56 4.04 -11.35
C ARG A 11 15.93 2.70 -11.69
N GLN A 12 16.71 1.62 -11.72
CA GLN A 12 16.19 0.27 -11.98
C GLN A 12 15.28 -0.23 -10.86
N VAL A 13 15.65 0.01 -9.60
CA VAL A 13 14.81 -0.33 -8.44
C VAL A 13 13.49 0.42 -8.46
N GLN A 14 13.52 1.73 -8.74
CA GLN A 14 12.30 2.54 -8.84
C GLN A 14 11.41 2.07 -10.00
N LYS A 15 11.98 1.78 -11.17
CA LYS A 15 11.23 1.24 -12.31
C LYS A 15 10.57 -0.09 -11.96
N LYS A 16 11.28 -0.99 -11.28
CA LYS A 16 10.73 -2.29 -10.84
C LYS A 16 9.59 -2.09 -9.84
N ARG A 17 9.73 -1.17 -8.88
CA ARG A 17 8.68 -0.80 -7.93
C ARG A 17 7.42 -0.26 -8.62
N GLN A 18 7.59 0.64 -9.58
CA GLN A 18 6.49 1.14 -10.39
C GLN A 18 5.81 0.02 -11.19
N GLN A 19 6.58 -0.87 -11.83
CA GLN A 19 6.04 -2.04 -12.53
C GLN A 19 5.21 -2.96 -11.61
N THR A 20 5.54 -3.05 -10.32
CA THR A 20 4.72 -3.78 -9.35
C THR A 20 3.32 -3.15 -9.20
N LEU A 21 3.21 -1.81 -9.19
CA LEU A 21 1.93 -1.11 -9.09
C LEU A 21 1.01 -1.37 -10.30
N HIS A 22 1.59 -1.57 -11.49
CA HIS A 22 0.84 -1.96 -12.70
C HIS A 22 0.28 -3.39 -12.65
N LYS A 23 0.73 -4.21 -11.69
CA LYS A 23 0.36 -5.64 -11.56
C LYS A 23 -0.41 -5.93 -10.28
N LEU A 24 -0.98 -4.91 -9.64
CA LEU A 24 -1.81 -5.10 -8.45
C LEU A 24 -3.07 -5.87 -8.80
N THR A 25 -3.48 -6.77 -7.91
CA THR A 25 -4.78 -7.43 -8.01
C THR A 25 -5.90 -6.41 -7.74
N PRO A 26 -7.15 -6.68 -8.18
CA PRO A 26 -8.29 -5.82 -7.86
C PRO A 26 -8.45 -5.55 -6.35
N GLU A 27 -8.21 -6.55 -5.50
CA GLU A 27 -8.26 -6.42 -4.04
C GLU A 27 -7.16 -5.51 -3.48
N GLU A 28 -5.93 -5.66 -3.96
CA GLU A 28 -4.82 -4.80 -3.55
C GLU A 28 -5.07 -3.35 -3.93
N LYS A 29 -5.63 -3.11 -5.12
CA LYS A 29 -6.03 -1.75 -5.54
C LYS A 29 -7.05 -1.17 -4.58
N GLY A 30 -8.06 -1.95 -4.15
CA GLY A 30 -9.10 -1.50 -3.22
C GLY A 30 -8.52 -1.06 -1.87
N TYR A 31 -7.41 -1.67 -1.43
CA TYR A 31 -6.69 -1.28 -0.22
C TYR A 31 -5.90 0.02 -0.38
N LEU A 32 -5.57 0.42 -1.62
CA LEU A 32 -4.84 1.65 -1.90
C LEU A 32 -5.76 2.86 -2.16
N VAL A 33 -7.02 2.63 -2.56
CA VAL A 33 -8.02 3.68 -2.83
C VAL A 33 -8.17 4.69 -1.68
N PRO A 34 -8.31 4.29 -0.39
CA PRO A 34 -8.48 5.26 0.70
C PRO A 34 -7.34 6.26 0.84
N TYR A 35 -6.11 5.89 0.45
CA TYR A 35 -4.97 6.80 0.52
C TYR A 35 -4.97 7.86 -0.59
N ILE A 36 -5.47 7.49 -1.77
CA ILE A 36 -5.39 8.31 -3.00
C ILE A 36 -6.67 9.11 -3.19
N GLU A 37 -7.84 8.46 -3.20
CA GLU A 37 -9.12 9.13 -3.34
C GLU A 37 -9.59 9.72 -2.01
N GLY A 38 -9.45 8.95 -0.93
CA GLY A 38 -9.84 9.38 0.42
C GLY A 38 -8.83 10.30 1.10
N GLN A 39 -7.66 10.52 0.49
CA GLN A 39 -6.54 11.31 1.04
C GLN A 39 -6.15 10.90 2.48
N GLN A 40 -6.42 9.65 2.85
CA GLN A 40 -6.06 9.15 4.17
C GLN A 40 -4.54 8.98 4.26
N ASN A 41 -3.97 9.35 5.40
CA ASN A 41 -2.56 9.05 5.66
C ASN A 41 -2.37 7.58 6.06
N SER A 42 -3.32 7.06 6.83
CA SER A 42 -3.24 5.74 7.45
C SER A 42 -4.50 4.92 7.18
N VAL A 43 -4.32 3.64 6.86
CA VAL A 43 -5.38 2.64 6.80
C VAL A 43 -5.16 1.63 7.92
N TYR A 44 -6.25 1.28 8.61
CA TYR A 44 -6.23 0.40 9.77
C TYR A 44 -6.78 -0.98 9.41
N VAL A 45 -5.96 -2.01 9.63
CA VAL A 45 -6.33 -3.42 9.43
C VAL A 45 -5.64 -4.30 10.48
N GLY A 46 -6.12 -5.53 10.63
CA GLY A 46 -5.44 -6.53 11.47
C GLY A 46 -4.05 -6.90 10.94
N MET A 47 -3.15 -7.33 11.81
CA MET A 47 -1.81 -7.77 11.41
C MET A 47 -1.85 -9.04 10.56
N GLU A 48 -2.90 -9.82 10.70
CA GLU A 48 -3.21 -11.02 9.94
C GLU A 48 -3.85 -10.74 8.57
N ASP A 49 -4.10 -9.47 8.22
CA ASP A 49 -4.67 -9.10 6.93
C ASP A 49 -3.73 -9.47 5.77
N GLY A 50 -4.16 -10.44 4.95
CA GLY A 50 -3.34 -10.97 3.86
C GLY A 50 -3.09 -9.98 2.73
N VAL A 51 -4.04 -9.10 2.42
CA VAL A 51 -3.90 -8.11 1.34
C VAL A 51 -2.91 -7.03 1.76
N MET A 52 -3.07 -6.48 2.96
CA MET A 52 -2.13 -5.50 3.50
C MET A 52 -0.73 -6.09 3.74
N SER A 53 -0.65 -7.34 4.18
CA SER A 53 0.62 -8.06 4.32
C SER A 53 1.34 -8.21 2.97
N GLY A 54 0.61 -8.53 1.90
CA GLY A 54 1.12 -8.58 0.54
C GLY A 54 1.64 -7.23 0.04
N LEU A 55 0.88 -6.15 0.25
CA LEU A 55 1.28 -4.77 -0.08
C LEU A 55 2.54 -4.34 0.68
N ARG A 56 2.65 -4.70 1.97
CA ARG A 56 3.84 -4.44 2.78
C ARG A 56 5.04 -5.23 2.29
N ALA A 57 4.87 -6.51 1.96
CA ALA A 57 5.95 -7.34 1.40
C ALA A 57 6.45 -6.82 0.04
N LYS A 58 5.56 -6.23 -0.77
CA LYS A 58 5.90 -5.52 -2.01
C LYS A 58 6.61 -4.17 -1.79
N GLY A 59 6.70 -3.70 -0.54
CA GLY A 59 7.29 -2.42 -0.19
C GLY A 59 6.45 -1.22 -0.65
N ILE A 60 5.13 -1.40 -0.77
CA ILE A 60 4.17 -0.34 -1.13
C ILE A 60 3.66 0.34 0.13
N THR A 61 3.33 -0.45 1.17
CA THR A 61 2.93 0.06 2.48
C THR A 61 3.99 -0.26 3.53
N TYR A 62 3.91 0.43 4.67
CA TYR A 62 4.69 0.14 5.87
C TYR A 62 3.83 0.32 7.12
N LEU A 63 4.23 -0.35 8.20
CA LEU A 63 3.60 -0.20 9.51
C LEU A 63 3.99 1.18 10.08
N ALA A 64 3.00 2.05 10.25
CA ALA A 64 3.23 3.44 10.64
C ALA A 64 3.36 3.65 12.15
N ALA A 65 2.73 2.75 12.93
CA ALA A 65 2.80 2.76 14.39
C ALA A 65 3.15 1.37 14.92
N ASN A 66 4.04 1.32 15.91
CA ASN A 66 4.39 0.09 16.61
C ASN A 66 3.31 -0.36 17.61
N MET A 67 2.28 0.47 17.83
CA MET A 67 1.15 0.20 18.70
C MET A 67 -0.14 0.23 17.88
N GLY A 68 -0.97 -0.76 18.11
CA GLY A 68 -2.32 -0.92 17.60
C GLY A 68 -3.13 -1.73 18.62
N ASP A 69 -4.40 -1.97 18.34
CA ASP A 69 -5.24 -2.79 19.21
C ASP A 69 -6.00 -3.85 18.42
N VAL A 70 -6.54 -4.84 19.13
CA VAL A 70 -7.18 -6.02 18.52
C VAL A 70 -8.47 -5.65 17.78
N LEU A 71 -9.12 -4.52 18.10
CA LEU A 71 -10.38 -4.10 17.50
C LEU A 71 -10.16 -3.17 16.31
N ASN A 72 -9.32 -2.15 16.48
CA ASN A 72 -9.03 -1.18 15.42
C ASN A 72 -7.94 -1.66 14.46
N GLY A 73 -7.07 -2.56 14.91
CA GLY A 73 -5.92 -3.04 14.15
C GLY A 73 -4.73 -2.09 14.25
N PHE A 74 -3.92 -2.09 13.20
CA PHE A 74 -2.65 -1.37 13.12
C PHE A 74 -2.66 -0.39 11.96
N ALA A 75 -2.03 0.76 12.16
CA ALA A 75 -1.93 1.80 11.14
C ALA A 75 -0.87 1.44 10.10
N PHE A 76 -1.27 1.36 8.84
CA PHE A 76 -0.36 1.26 7.69
C PHE A 76 -0.40 2.55 6.89
N ASN A 77 0.76 2.97 6.39
CA ASN A 77 0.89 4.12 5.50
C ASN A 77 1.48 3.68 4.16
N LEU A 78 1.24 4.47 3.11
CA LEU A 78 1.96 4.34 1.85
C LEU A 78 3.41 4.79 2.00
N GLN A 79 4.32 4.06 1.35
CA GLN A 79 5.65 4.57 1.10
C GLN A 79 5.57 5.84 0.23
N PRO A 80 6.41 6.87 0.47
CA PRO A 80 6.34 8.13 -0.27
C PRO A 80 6.37 7.94 -1.79
N TRP A 81 7.27 7.08 -2.29
CA TRP A 81 7.40 6.78 -3.71
C TRP A 81 6.11 6.19 -4.32
N ALA A 82 5.38 5.40 -3.54
CA ALA A 82 4.16 4.75 -4.00
C ALA A 82 3.00 5.76 -4.05
N ARG A 83 2.90 6.62 -3.03
CA ARG A 83 1.93 7.73 -3.02
C ARG A 83 2.13 8.66 -4.21
N GLU A 84 3.34 9.19 -4.40
CA GLU A 84 3.66 10.11 -5.51
C GLU A 84 3.32 9.49 -6.87
N TYR A 85 3.66 8.21 -7.07
CA TYR A 85 3.40 7.53 -8.34
C TYR A 85 1.91 7.27 -8.58
N LEU A 86 1.16 6.87 -7.55
CA LEU A 86 -0.28 6.62 -7.65
C LEU A 86 -1.09 7.91 -7.82
N GLU A 87 -0.71 8.99 -7.12
CA GLU A 87 -1.34 10.31 -7.31
C GLU A 87 -1.12 10.83 -8.73
N SER A 88 0.03 10.53 -9.34
CA SER A 88 0.31 10.85 -10.75
C SER A 88 -0.38 9.91 -11.74
N ASN A 89 -0.82 8.73 -11.30
CA ASN A 89 -1.40 7.68 -12.14
C ASN A 89 -2.62 7.02 -11.46
N PRO A 90 -3.68 7.78 -11.14
CA PRO A 90 -4.80 7.25 -10.33
C PRO A 90 -5.54 6.10 -11.04
N HIS A 91 -5.57 6.10 -12.38
CA HIS A 91 -6.15 5.04 -13.22
C HIS A 91 -5.58 3.63 -12.95
N LEU A 92 -4.40 3.53 -12.31
CA LEU A 92 -3.87 2.22 -11.90
C LEU A 92 -4.75 1.51 -10.88
N LEU A 93 -5.55 2.28 -10.13
CA LEU A 93 -6.51 1.75 -9.17
C LEU A 93 -7.87 1.39 -9.80
N ASP A 94 -8.08 1.68 -11.08
CA ASP A 94 -9.32 1.32 -11.77
C ASP A 94 -9.60 -0.19 -11.71
N GLY A 95 -10.88 -0.54 -11.64
CA GLY A 95 -11.34 -1.93 -11.52
C GLY A 95 -10.99 -2.58 -10.18
N TYR A 96 -10.79 -1.77 -9.14
CA TYR A 96 -10.60 -2.29 -7.79
C TYR A 96 -11.83 -3.04 -7.28
N SER A 97 -11.61 -3.93 -6.32
CA SER A 97 -12.66 -4.62 -5.58
C SER A 97 -12.27 -4.72 -4.11
N GLY A 98 -13.25 -4.88 -3.24
CA GLY A 98 -12.98 -4.94 -1.79
C GLY A 98 -12.49 -3.62 -1.22
N GLN A 99 -12.36 -3.58 0.10
CA GLN A 99 -11.91 -2.42 0.85
C GLN A 99 -11.23 -2.88 2.14
N PRO A 100 -10.27 -2.11 2.67
CA PRO A 100 -9.66 -2.44 3.94
C PRO A 100 -10.69 -2.29 5.06
N MET A 101 -10.64 -3.18 6.02
CA MET A 101 -11.52 -3.18 7.19
C MET A 101 -10.71 -3.41 8.45
N THR A 102 -11.06 -2.70 9.51
CA THR A 102 -10.55 -3.01 10.84
C THR A 102 -11.00 -4.40 11.28
N PRO A 103 -10.27 -5.06 12.20
CA PRO A 103 -10.72 -6.33 12.78
C PRO A 103 -12.18 -6.29 13.28
N GLN A 104 -12.55 -5.20 13.97
CA GLN A 104 -13.92 -4.99 14.45
C GLN A 104 -14.94 -4.92 13.30
N GLN A 105 -14.63 -4.23 12.21
CA GLN A 105 -15.52 -4.16 11.05
C GLN A 105 -15.70 -5.53 10.39
N LYS A 106 -14.63 -6.33 10.29
CA LYS A 106 -14.68 -7.70 9.74
C LYS A 106 -15.54 -8.66 10.56
N LEU A 107 -15.63 -8.46 11.87
CA LEU A 107 -16.48 -9.27 12.74
C LEU A 107 -17.97 -9.02 12.46
N HIS A 108 -18.34 -7.80 12.09
CA HIS A 108 -19.74 -7.42 11.83
C HIS A 108 -20.18 -7.63 10.38
N SER A 109 -19.25 -7.94 9.46
CA SER A 109 -19.55 -8.17 8.04
C SER A 109 -19.70 -9.65 7.67
N ARG A 110 -19.60 -10.55 8.65
CA ARG A 110 -19.85 -11.99 8.52
C ARG A 110 -21.26 -12.33 8.97
#